data_AF-A0A6A7G2E4-F1
#
_entry.id   AF-A0A6A7G2E4-F1
#
_cell.length_a   1.000
_cell.length_b   1.000
_cell.length_c   1.000
_cell.angle_alpha   90.00
_cell.angle_beta   90.00
_cell.angle_gamma   90.00
#
_symmetry.space_group_name_H-M   'P 1'
#
loop_
_entity.id
_entity.type
_entity.pdbx_description
1 polymer ?
#
loop_
_entity_poly.entity_id
_entity_poly.type
_entity_poly.pdbx_seq_one_letter_code
_entity_poly.pdbx_strand_id
1 'polypeptide(L)'
;DEVVAKIFKNKKGGYFMEAGALNGERYSNTLFLERELGWTGLLVEPAPDSFEELLLKHRKSIALNACLAPTEIATELLLRKGNSVNALNNIVDKPQNSSHASTIKVPCFPFYTVLLAAGNPTIDFLSLDIEGPELKVLKTIPWDKVKIRLIGVEMNHIPEGEEALRQYLKDQGYTFYKMVEIDGYFYKDDLAADMLLD
;
A
#
# COMPACT_ATOMS: atom_id res chain seq x y z
N ASP A 1 11.71 3.62 -4.59
CA ASP A 1 12.34 3.70 -3.24
C ASP A 1 13.40 4.81 -3.09
N GLU A 2 14.24 5.13 -4.08
CA GLU A 2 15.26 6.20 -3.96
C GLU A 2 14.71 7.57 -3.53
N VAL A 3 13.52 7.93 -4.02
CA VAL A 3 12.85 9.19 -3.66
C VAL A 3 12.57 9.22 -2.17
N VAL A 4 12.07 8.11 -1.61
CA VAL A 4 11.81 7.96 -0.17
C VAL A 4 13.12 8.08 0.60
N ALA A 5 14.17 7.38 0.18
CA ALA A 5 15.49 7.47 0.81
C ALA A 5 16.01 8.93 0.87
N LYS A 6 15.84 9.70 -0.21
CA LYS A 6 16.23 11.12 -0.27
C LYS A 6 15.37 11.99 0.65
N ILE A 7 14.04 11.83 0.63
CA ILE A 7 13.12 12.55 1.53
C ILE A 7 13.52 12.32 2.99
N PHE A 8 13.90 11.09 3.34
CA PHE A 8 14.34 10.74 4.69
C PHE A 8 15.84 10.93 4.95
N LYS A 9 16.59 11.63 4.07
CA LYS A 9 18.04 11.89 4.22
C LYS A 9 18.85 10.61 4.53
N ASN A 10 18.50 9.50 3.87
CA ASN A 10 19.07 8.17 4.08
C ASN A 10 18.98 7.67 5.53
N LYS A 11 17.92 8.05 6.27
CA LYS A 11 17.58 7.52 7.59
C LYS A 11 17.72 6.00 7.61
N LYS A 12 18.35 5.47 8.66
CA LYS A 12 18.45 4.04 8.91
C LYS A 12 17.36 3.57 9.87
N GLY A 13 16.92 2.33 9.73
CA GLY A 13 16.00 1.68 10.67
C GLY A 13 14.60 2.31 10.74
N GLY A 14 14.05 2.75 9.60
CA GLY A 14 12.64 3.18 9.53
C GLY A 14 11.66 2.01 9.44
N TYR A 15 10.37 2.31 9.56
CA TYR A 15 9.28 1.35 9.41
C TYR A 15 8.42 1.65 8.18
N PHE A 16 8.14 0.64 7.35
CA PHE A 16 7.24 0.79 6.20
C PHE A 16 6.05 -0.17 6.22
N MET A 17 5.02 0.18 5.45
CA MET A 17 4.03 -0.78 4.97
C MET A 17 3.96 -0.66 3.45
N GLU A 18 4.04 -1.77 2.74
CA GLU A 18 3.84 -1.85 1.30
C GLU A 18 2.65 -2.75 1.02
N ALA A 19 1.58 -2.18 0.49
CA ALA A 19 0.44 -2.91 -0.02
C ALA A 19 0.51 -2.94 -1.55
N GLY A 20 0.43 -4.15 -2.11
CA GLY A 20 0.81 -4.42 -3.50
C GLY A 20 2.23 -4.98 -3.63
N ALA A 21 2.68 -5.80 -2.68
CA ALA A 21 4.08 -6.23 -2.63
C ALA A 21 4.51 -7.20 -3.76
N LEU A 22 3.58 -7.70 -4.56
CA LEU A 22 3.80 -8.59 -5.70
C LEU A 22 4.69 -9.78 -5.28
N ASN A 23 5.85 -9.96 -5.91
CA ASN A 23 6.78 -11.04 -5.60
C ASN A 23 7.90 -10.64 -4.64
N GLY A 24 7.73 -9.51 -3.94
CA GLY A 24 8.65 -9.01 -2.92
C GLY A 24 9.89 -8.28 -3.42
N GLU A 25 10.13 -8.23 -4.74
CA GLU A 25 11.28 -7.52 -5.32
C GLU A 25 10.93 -6.71 -6.56
N ARG A 26 10.16 -7.29 -7.48
CA ARG A 26 9.80 -6.63 -8.74
C ARG A 26 8.89 -5.45 -8.44
N TYR A 27 9.28 -4.27 -8.92
CA TYR A 27 8.59 -2.99 -8.70
C TYR A 27 8.42 -2.59 -7.23
N SER A 28 9.14 -3.24 -6.31
CA SER A 28 8.97 -2.93 -4.89
C SER A 28 9.42 -1.50 -4.58
N ASN A 29 8.57 -0.79 -3.85
CA ASN A 29 8.82 0.57 -3.36
C ASN A 29 9.58 0.60 -2.03
N THR A 30 9.94 -0.57 -1.47
CA THR A 30 10.62 -0.69 -0.16
C THR A 30 11.85 -1.60 -0.17
N LEU A 31 12.21 -2.19 -1.31
CA LEU A 31 13.35 -3.10 -1.44
C LEU A 31 14.67 -2.48 -0.99
N PHE A 32 15.03 -1.32 -1.55
CA PHE A 32 16.23 -0.58 -1.17
C PHE A 32 16.21 -0.14 0.30
N LEU A 33 15.06 0.32 0.80
CA LEU A 33 14.93 0.79 2.18
C LEU A 33 15.26 -0.33 3.17
N GLU A 34 14.76 -1.55 2.94
CA GLU A 34 15.06 -2.70 3.79
C GLU A 34 16.53 -3.14 3.64
N ARG A 35 17.03 -3.30 2.41
CA ARG A 35 18.36 -3.87 2.14
C ARG A 35 19.49 -2.94 2.55
N GLU A 36 19.41 -1.70 2.12
CA GLU A 36 20.51 -0.74 2.22
C GLU A 36 20.37 0.17 3.44
N LEU A 37 19.14 0.49 3.84
CA LEU A 37 18.87 1.36 4.98
C LEU A 37 18.47 0.60 6.25
N GLY A 38 18.33 -0.72 6.19
CA GLY A 38 17.97 -1.56 7.34
C GLY A 38 16.57 -1.27 7.88
N TRP A 39 15.67 -0.76 7.05
CA TRP A 39 14.27 -0.59 7.41
C TRP A 39 13.59 -1.96 7.57
N THR A 40 12.49 -1.99 8.30
CA THR A 40 11.65 -3.18 8.45
C THR A 40 10.19 -2.78 8.25
N GLY A 41 9.28 -3.73 8.10
CA GLY A 41 7.90 -3.36 7.81
C GLY A 41 6.96 -4.53 7.59
N LEU A 42 5.84 -4.20 6.95
CA LEU A 42 4.85 -5.15 6.45
C LEU A 42 4.82 -5.12 4.92
N LEU A 43 4.74 -6.31 4.32
CA LEU A 43 4.47 -6.53 2.90
C LEU A 43 3.10 -7.20 2.79
N VAL A 44 2.15 -6.58 2.11
CA VAL A 44 0.78 -7.08 1.94
C VAL A 44 0.57 -7.41 0.46
N GLU A 45 0.31 -8.70 0.17
CA GLU A 45 0.09 -9.20 -1.18
C GLU A 45 -1.08 -10.20 -1.19
N PRO A 46 -2.17 -9.92 -1.90
CA PRO A 46 -3.34 -10.80 -1.90
C PRO A 46 -3.20 -12.02 -2.83
N ALA A 47 -2.49 -11.94 -3.95
CA ALA A 47 -2.43 -13.04 -4.93
C ALA A 47 -1.54 -14.19 -4.42
N PRO A 48 -2.09 -15.41 -4.23
CA PRO A 48 -1.32 -16.52 -3.64
C PRO A 48 -0.04 -16.87 -4.41
N ASP A 49 -0.11 -16.92 -5.74
CA ASP A 49 1.06 -17.23 -6.58
C ASP A 49 2.18 -16.18 -6.39
N SER A 50 1.83 -14.89 -6.34
CA SER A 50 2.79 -13.80 -6.08
C SER A 50 3.31 -13.81 -4.64
N PHE A 51 2.45 -14.10 -3.67
CA PHE A 51 2.81 -14.23 -2.26
C PHE A 51 3.78 -15.39 -2.01
N GLU A 52 3.59 -16.54 -2.67
CA GLU A 52 4.51 -17.67 -2.60
C GLU A 52 5.90 -17.27 -3.12
N GLU A 53 5.97 -16.57 -4.26
CA GLU A 53 7.23 -16.02 -4.76
C GLU A 53 7.88 -15.03 -3.78
N LEU A 54 7.08 -14.16 -3.15
CA LEU A 54 7.53 -13.21 -2.15
C LEU A 54 8.22 -13.90 -0.96
N LEU A 55 7.63 -14.99 -0.45
CA LEU A 55 8.23 -15.74 0.66
C LEU A 55 9.61 -16.32 0.31
N LEU A 56 9.80 -16.74 -0.94
CA LEU A 56 11.09 -17.26 -1.42
C LEU A 56 12.19 -16.18 -1.49
N LYS A 57 11.83 -14.89 -1.41
CA LYS A 57 12.81 -13.79 -1.39
C LYS A 57 13.46 -13.59 -0.03
N HIS A 58 12.92 -14.19 1.04
CA HIS A 58 13.42 -14.05 2.40
C HIS A 58 13.63 -12.59 2.82
N ARG A 59 12.65 -11.73 2.47
CA ARG A 59 12.59 -10.35 2.96
C ARG A 59 12.57 -10.35 4.50
N LYS A 60 13.21 -9.35 5.12
CA LYS A 60 13.26 -9.25 6.60
C LYS A 60 11.91 -8.82 7.18
N SER A 61 11.12 -8.13 6.39
CA SER A 61 9.78 -7.66 6.73
C SER A 61 8.76 -8.79 6.82
N ILE A 62 7.71 -8.58 7.60
CA ILE A 62 6.63 -9.55 7.77
C ILE A 62 5.77 -9.52 6.51
N ALA A 63 5.43 -10.70 5.97
CA ALA A 63 4.56 -10.84 4.81
C ALA A 63 3.16 -11.28 5.22
N LEU A 64 2.12 -10.64 4.66
CA LEU A 64 0.72 -10.97 4.87
C LEU A 64 0.03 -11.30 3.54
N ASN A 65 -0.54 -12.51 3.44
CA ASN A 65 -1.35 -12.91 2.29
C ASN A 65 -2.81 -12.49 2.47
N ALA A 66 -3.08 -11.21 2.24
CA ALA A 66 -4.42 -10.63 2.32
C ALA A 66 -4.47 -9.35 1.49
N CYS A 67 -5.68 -8.83 1.25
CA CYS A 67 -5.85 -7.48 0.71
C CYS A 67 -6.19 -6.47 1.84
N LEU A 68 -6.08 -5.18 1.55
CA LEU A 68 -6.60 -4.16 2.45
C LEU A 68 -8.09 -3.93 2.16
N ALA A 69 -8.93 -4.06 3.19
CA ALA A 69 -10.37 -3.92 3.03
C ALA A 69 -10.74 -2.44 2.79
N PRO A 70 -11.61 -2.13 1.80
CA PRO A 70 -12.16 -0.79 1.59
C PRO A 70 -13.30 -0.47 2.59
N THR A 71 -13.39 -1.22 3.69
CA THR A 71 -14.40 -1.06 4.74
C THR A 71 -13.75 -1.25 6.11
N GLU A 72 -14.43 -0.83 7.17
CA GLU A 72 -13.96 -1.00 8.56
C GLU A 72 -14.08 -2.44 9.09
N ILE A 73 -14.63 -3.36 8.30
CA ILE A 73 -14.76 -4.78 8.64
C ILE A 73 -13.99 -5.66 7.66
N ALA A 74 -13.67 -6.89 8.09
CA ALA A 74 -13.05 -7.87 7.22
C ALA A 74 -14.01 -8.27 6.08
N THR A 75 -13.47 -8.41 4.88
CA THR A 75 -14.22 -8.79 3.67
C THR A 75 -13.48 -9.87 2.88
N GLU A 76 -14.08 -10.34 1.79
CA GLU A 76 -13.40 -11.19 0.81
C GLU A 76 -13.30 -10.46 -0.53
N LEU A 77 -12.20 -10.67 -1.24
CA LEU A 77 -12.01 -10.24 -2.63
C LEU A 77 -11.97 -11.46 -3.54
N LEU A 78 -12.59 -11.35 -4.71
CA LEU A 78 -12.48 -12.34 -5.79
C LEU A 78 -11.35 -11.93 -6.75
N LEU A 79 -10.21 -12.60 -6.63
CA LEU A 79 -9.08 -12.43 -7.56
C LEU A 79 -9.26 -13.33 -8.78
N ARG A 80 -8.88 -12.84 -9.97
CA ARG A 80 -8.81 -13.66 -11.18
C ARG A 80 -7.40 -14.27 -11.31
N LYS A 81 -7.29 -15.60 -11.37
CA LYS A 81 -6.00 -16.28 -11.49
C LYS A 81 -5.27 -15.85 -12.78
N GLY A 82 -3.99 -15.53 -12.67
CA GLY A 82 -3.14 -15.06 -13.79
C GLY A 82 -3.19 -13.54 -14.05
N ASN A 83 -4.02 -12.78 -13.34
CA ASN A 83 -4.03 -11.31 -13.39
C ASN A 83 -3.70 -10.74 -12.00
N SER A 84 -2.43 -10.70 -11.62
CA SER A 84 -1.99 -10.05 -10.36
C SER A 84 -2.21 -8.52 -10.37
N VAL A 85 -2.44 -7.92 -11.54
CA VAL A 85 -2.40 -6.46 -11.80
C VAL A 85 -3.78 -5.83 -12.09
N ASN A 86 -4.91 -6.48 -11.76
CA ASN A 86 -6.23 -5.95 -12.19
C ASN A 86 -7.42 -6.31 -11.29
N ALA A 87 -7.18 -6.68 -10.03
CA ALA A 87 -8.20 -7.36 -9.25
C ALA A 87 -9.19 -6.45 -8.50
N LEU A 88 -8.93 -5.15 -8.37
CA LEU A 88 -9.75 -4.31 -7.47
C LEU A 88 -10.77 -3.40 -8.18
N ASN A 89 -10.74 -3.32 -9.52
CA ASN A 89 -11.79 -2.70 -10.33
C ASN A 89 -12.98 -3.63 -10.66
N ASN A 90 -12.94 -4.88 -10.19
CA ASN A 90 -13.94 -5.89 -10.50
C ASN A 90 -14.71 -6.36 -9.25
N ILE A 91 -15.35 -5.42 -8.53
CA ILE A 91 -16.61 -5.74 -7.83
C ILE A 91 -17.69 -5.88 -8.93
N VAL A 92 -17.58 -6.93 -9.74
CA VAL A 92 -18.52 -7.14 -10.86
C VAL A 92 -19.72 -7.90 -10.32
N ASP A 93 -20.79 -7.15 -10.03
CA ASP A 93 -22.15 -7.65 -10.10
C ASP A 93 -22.50 -7.98 -11.56
N LYS A 94 -21.93 -9.09 -12.09
CA LYS A 94 -22.46 -9.92 -13.20
C LYS A 94 -21.40 -10.88 -13.76
N PRO A 95 -21.76 -12.16 -13.98
CA PRO A 95 -20.90 -13.10 -14.70
C PRO A 95 -21.00 -12.79 -16.20
N GLN A 96 -20.06 -12.02 -16.74
CA GLN A 96 -19.90 -11.96 -18.20
C GLN A 96 -19.05 -13.14 -18.66
N ASN A 97 -19.68 -13.98 -19.48
CA ASN A 97 -19.11 -15.11 -20.20
C ASN A 97 -17.78 -14.76 -20.87
N SER A 98 -16.67 -15.08 -20.22
CA SER A 98 -15.38 -15.30 -20.88
C SER A 98 -14.65 -16.46 -20.19
N SER A 99 -14.31 -17.44 -21.01
CA SER A 99 -13.57 -18.69 -20.77
C SER A 99 -12.69 -18.77 -19.51
N HIS A 100 -12.97 -19.78 -18.67
CA HIS A 100 -11.99 -20.57 -17.87
C HIS A 100 -11.05 -19.83 -16.89
N ALA A 101 -11.26 -18.55 -16.60
CA ALA A 101 -10.47 -17.88 -15.58
C ALA A 101 -10.95 -18.33 -14.19
N SER A 102 -10.23 -19.26 -13.56
CA SER A 102 -10.48 -19.64 -12.17
C SER A 102 -10.33 -18.40 -11.27
N THR A 103 -11.33 -18.15 -10.43
CA THR A 103 -11.30 -17.07 -9.42
C THR A 103 -10.92 -17.64 -8.06
N ILE A 104 -10.14 -16.89 -7.28
CA ILE A 104 -9.72 -17.25 -5.92
C ILE A 104 -10.30 -16.21 -4.97
N LYS A 105 -10.90 -16.68 -3.87
CA LYS A 105 -11.32 -15.82 -2.76
C LYS A 105 -10.14 -15.57 -1.85
N VAL A 106 -9.86 -14.31 -1.55
CA VAL A 106 -8.80 -13.91 -0.61
C VAL A 106 -9.37 -13.04 0.50
N PRO A 107 -8.90 -13.21 1.75
CA PRO A 107 -9.35 -12.37 2.84
C PRO A 107 -8.81 -10.94 2.68
N CYS A 108 -9.59 -9.98 3.13
CA CYS A 108 -9.18 -8.59 3.21
C CYS A 108 -9.45 -8.06 4.61
N PHE A 109 -8.48 -7.33 5.16
CA PHE A 109 -8.55 -6.80 6.51
C PHE A 109 -8.46 -5.27 6.49
N PRO A 110 -9.20 -4.57 7.37
CA PRO A 110 -9.04 -3.13 7.53
C PRO A 110 -7.58 -2.78 7.82
N PHE A 111 -7.10 -1.69 7.22
CA PHE A 111 -5.72 -1.22 7.39
C PHE A 111 -5.30 -1.18 8.87
N TYR A 112 -6.15 -0.61 9.71
CA TYR A 112 -5.86 -0.47 11.14
C TYR A 112 -5.75 -1.81 11.86
N THR A 113 -6.56 -2.81 11.48
CA THR A 113 -6.48 -4.17 12.05
C THR A 113 -5.13 -4.82 11.74
N VAL A 114 -4.66 -4.68 10.50
CA VAL A 114 -3.34 -5.19 10.08
C VAL A 114 -2.22 -4.49 10.86
N LEU A 115 -2.28 -3.15 10.94
CA LEU A 115 -1.28 -2.38 11.66
C LEU A 115 -1.27 -2.66 13.17
N LEU A 116 -2.45 -2.83 13.79
CA LEU A 116 -2.59 -3.23 15.19
C LEU A 116 -1.95 -4.59 15.46
N ALA A 117 -2.15 -5.58 14.58
CA ALA A 117 -1.53 -6.90 14.70
C ALA A 117 0.00 -6.83 14.65
N ALA A 118 0.55 -5.83 13.97
CA ALA A 118 1.98 -5.54 13.93
C ALA A 118 2.48 -4.67 15.11
N GLY A 119 1.64 -4.41 16.11
CA GLY A 119 2.00 -3.62 17.31
C GLY A 119 1.74 -2.11 17.18
N ASN A 120 0.98 -1.68 16.17
CA ASN A 120 0.67 -0.28 15.88
C ASN A 120 1.89 0.67 15.81
N PRO A 121 2.94 0.32 15.04
CA PRO A 121 4.10 1.20 14.89
C PRO A 121 3.74 2.50 14.18
N THR A 122 4.56 3.53 14.39
CA THR A 122 4.54 4.69 13.48
C THR A 122 5.15 4.27 12.15
N ILE A 123 4.43 4.53 11.06
CA ILE A 123 4.88 4.20 9.71
C ILE A 123 5.66 5.40 9.18
N ASP A 124 6.94 5.23 8.89
CA ASP A 124 7.73 6.23 8.17
C ASP A 124 7.24 6.34 6.72
N PHE A 125 7.03 5.21 6.04
CA PHE A 125 6.57 5.20 4.65
C PHE A 125 5.46 4.17 4.41
N LEU A 126 4.31 4.63 3.96
CA LEU A 126 3.25 3.79 3.40
C LEU A 126 3.35 3.84 1.87
N SER A 127 3.59 2.70 1.22
CA SER A 127 3.38 2.50 -0.21
C SER A 127 2.03 1.84 -0.41
N LEU A 128 1.11 2.52 -1.08
CA LEU A 128 -0.25 2.05 -1.36
C LEU A 128 -0.46 1.95 -2.87
N ASP A 129 -0.20 0.76 -3.40
CA ASP A 129 -0.33 0.42 -4.81
C ASP A 129 -1.21 -0.83 -4.89
N ILE A 130 -2.53 -0.62 -4.91
CA ILE A 130 -3.50 -1.72 -4.82
C ILE A 130 -4.48 -1.66 -5.98
N GLU A 131 -4.12 -1.07 -7.11
CA GLU A 131 -4.85 -1.17 -8.37
C GLU A 131 -6.33 -0.69 -8.28
N GLY A 132 -6.60 0.38 -7.53
CA GLY A 132 -7.84 1.18 -7.60
C GLY A 132 -8.58 1.56 -6.30
N PRO A 133 -8.63 0.77 -5.21
CA PRO A 133 -9.40 1.11 -4.02
C PRO A 133 -8.58 1.93 -3.00
N GLU A 134 -7.49 2.58 -3.42
CA GLU A 134 -6.58 3.35 -2.56
C GLU A 134 -7.37 4.35 -1.72
N LEU A 135 -8.22 5.17 -2.35
CA LEU A 135 -9.01 6.17 -1.65
C LEU A 135 -10.00 5.55 -0.67
N LYS A 136 -10.61 4.41 -1.01
CA LYS A 136 -11.56 3.72 -0.13
C LYS A 136 -10.85 3.15 1.10
N VAL A 137 -9.68 2.55 0.93
CA VAL A 137 -8.85 2.06 2.04
C VAL A 137 -8.42 3.23 2.93
N LEU A 138 -7.93 4.33 2.36
CA LEU A 138 -7.55 5.54 3.10
C LEU A 138 -8.72 6.13 3.91
N LYS A 139 -9.97 5.98 3.43
CA LYS A 139 -11.19 6.38 4.15
C LYS A 139 -11.52 5.53 5.38
N THR A 140 -10.92 4.35 5.52
CA THR A 140 -11.12 3.47 6.69
C THR A 140 -10.11 3.72 7.81
N ILE A 141 -9.07 4.52 7.58
CA ILE A 141 -8.00 4.72 8.55
C ILE A 141 -8.49 5.62 9.69
N PRO A 142 -8.42 5.18 10.95
CA PRO A 142 -8.67 6.04 12.11
C PRO A 142 -7.43 6.91 12.36
N TRP A 143 -7.36 8.08 11.71
CA TRP A 143 -6.20 8.97 11.69
C TRP A 143 -5.79 9.51 13.07
N ASP A 144 -6.66 9.44 14.07
CA ASP A 144 -6.35 9.75 15.48
C ASP A 144 -5.50 8.66 16.16
N LYS A 145 -5.49 7.44 15.62
CA LYS A 145 -4.82 6.24 16.20
C LYS A 145 -3.63 5.77 15.38
N VAL A 146 -3.48 6.27 14.16
CA VAL A 146 -2.48 5.84 13.19
C VAL A 146 -1.58 7.01 12.84
N LYS A 147 -0.26 6.79 12.86
CA LYS A 147 0.73 7.80 12.47
C LYS A 147 1.47 7.33 11.23
N ILE A 148 1.27 8.03 10.12
CA ILE A 148 1.97 7.78 8.85
C ILE A 148 2.66 9.07 8.43
N ARG A 149 3.98 9.02 8.24
CA ARG A 149 4.79 10.22 7.99
C ARG A 149 4.81 10.61 6.51
N LEU A 150 5.02 9.62 5.64
CA LEU A 150 4.98 9.76 4.17
C LEU A 150 4.06 8.68 3.59
N ILE A 151 3.19 9.07 2.66
CA ILE A 151 2.32 8.18 1.89
C ILE A 151 2.71 8.33 0.42
N GLY A 152 3.08 7.24 -0.24
CA GLY A 152 3.11 7.10 -1.70
C GLY A 152 1.87 6.33 -2.15
N VAL A 153 1.15 6.85 -3.13
CA VAL A 153 -0.05 6.22 -3.68
C VAL A 153 0.04 6.15 -5.19
N GLU A 154 -0.27 4.99 -5.78
CA GLU A 154 -0.41 4.87 -7.22
C GLU A 154 -1.68 5.62 -7.69
N MET A 155 -1.53 6.63 -8.55
CA MET A 155 -2.59 7.61 -8.80
C MET A 155 -3.47 7.30 -10.03
N ASN A 156 -2.98 6.50 -10.96
CA ASN A 156 -3.57 6.28 -12.29
C ASN A 156 -4.77 5.30 -12.29
N HIS A 157 -4.97 4.49 -11.24
CA HIS A 157 -6.05 3.51 -11.18
C HIS A 157 -7.21 3.91 -10.28
N ILE A 158 -7.16 5.07 -9.63
CA ILE A 158 -8.17 5.55 -8.66
C ILE A 158 -9.49 5.90 -9.39
N PRO A 159 -10.60 5.16 -9.19
CA PRO A 159 -11.86 5.42 -9.88
C PRO A 159 -12.48 6.77 -9.57
N GLU A 160 -12.29 7.26 -8.34
CA GLU A 160 -12.75 8.58 -7.91
C GLU A 160 -11.92 9.74 -8.48
N GLY A 161 -10.77 9.44 -9.10
CA GLY A 161 -9.85 10.40 -9.69
C GLY A 161 -8.80 10.97 -8.73
N GLU A 162 -7.67 11.40 -9.29
CA GLU A 162 -6.52 11.90 -8.54
C GLU A 162 -6.87 13.08 -7.62
N GLU A 163 -7.71 14.00 -8.08
CA GLU A 163 -8.10 15.19 -7.32
C GLU A 163 -8.90 14.82 -6.08
N ALA A 164 -9.76 13.80 -6.16
CA ALA A 164 -10.53 13.33 -5.00
C ALA A 164 -9.60 12.76 -3.92
N LEU A 165 -8.55 12.02 -4.32
CA LEU A 165 -7.56 11.51 -3.37
C LEU A 165 -6.72 12.64 -2.76
N ARG A 166 -6.25 13.57 -3.58
CA ARG A 166 -5.48 14.74 -3.13
C ARG A 166 -6.25 15.55 -2.11
N GLN A 167 -7.52 15.86 -2.42
CA GLN A 167 -8.39 16.62 -1.53
C GLN A 167 -8.65 15.86 -0.22
N TYR A 168 -8.92 14.55 -0.29
CA TYR A 168 -9.13 13.74 0.91
C TYR A 168 -7.90 13.72 1.82
N LEU A 169 -6.71 13.45 1.29
CA LEU A 169 -5.47 13.44 2.09
C LEU A 169 -5.17 14.83 2.69
N LYS A 170 -5.43 15.90 1.93
CA LYS A 170 -5.36 17.28 2.44
C LYS A 170 -6.27 17.49 3.65
N ASP A 171 -7.50 17.00 3.60
CA ASP A 171 -8.45 17.10 4.72
C ASP A 171 -7.99 16.30 5.95
N GLN A 172 -7.13 15.28 5.77
CA GLN A 172 -6.48 14.53 6.86
C GLN A 172 -5.15 15.14 7.33
N GLY A 173 -4.81 16.34 6.86
CA GLY A 173 -3.59 17.06 7.23
C GLY A 173 -2.33 16.52 6.57
N TYR A 174 -2.44 16.04 5.33
CA TYR A 174 -1.31 15.71 4.48
C TYR A 174 -1.12 16.75 3.38
N THR A 175 0.12 17.10 3.09
CA THR A 175 0.49 17.98 2.00
C THR A 175 1.02 17.18 0.83
N PHE A 176 0.51 17.44 -0.37
CA PHE A 176 1.06 16.86 -1.60
C PHE A 176 2.47 17.42 -1.85
N TYR A 177 3.42 16.52 -2.08
CA TYR A 177 4.80 16.87 -2.40
C TYR A 177 5.05 16.88 -3.91
N LYS A 178 5.03 15.70 -4.55
CA LYS A 178 5.29 15.55 -5.99
C LYS A 178 4.76 14.25 -6.55
N MET A 179 4.68 14.21 -7.88
CA MET A 179 4.53 12.97 -8.64
C MET A 179 5.90 12.41 -8.98
N VAL A 180 6.02 11.09 -8.96
CA VAL A 180 7.14 10.34 -9.54
C VAL A 180 6.51 9.27 -10.41
N GLU A 181 6.64 9.42 -11.72
CA GLU A 181 5.89 8.60 -12.68
C GLU A 181 4.38 8.65 -12.38
N ILE A 182 3.78 7.54 -11.95
CA ILE A 182 2.36 7.42 -11.60
C ILE A 182 2.10 7.50 -10.09
N ASP A 183 3.14 7.61 -9.26
CA ASP A 183 3.02 7.68 -7.81
C ASP A 183 2.95 9.12 -7.29
N GLY A 184 1.92 9.41 -6.49
CA GLY A 184 1.77 10.66 -5.76
C GLY A 184 2.29 10.53 -4.33
N TYR A 185 3.18 11.45 -3.93
CA TYR A 185 3.75 11.47 -2.58
C TYR A 185 3.11 12.58 -1.72
N PHE A 186 2.72 12.22 -0.50
CA PHE A 186 2.07 13.09 0.47
C PHE A 186 2.73 12.94 1.83
N TYR A 187 3.08 14.05 2.49
CA TYR A 187 3.69 14.03 3.82
C TYR A 187 2.78 14.65 4.86
N LYS A 188 2.92 14.21 6.11
CA LYS A 188 2.17 14.76 7.24
C LYS A 188 2.97 15.91 7.86
N ASP A 189 2.43 17.12 7.81
CA ASP A 189 3.15 18.36 8.16
C ASP A 189 3.79 18.31 9.55
N ASP A 190 3.05 17.82 10.55
CA ASP A 190 3.50 17.73 11.95
C ASP A 190 4.52 16.60 12.20
N LEU A 191 4.76 15.73 11.21
CA LEU A 191 5.71 14.63 11.29
C LEU A 191 6.90 14.77 10.31
N ALA A 192 7.00 15.88 9.59
CA ALA A 192 7.94 16.06 8.48
C ALA A 192 9.21 16.86 8.83
N ALA A 193 9.42 17.24 10.09
CA ALA A 193 10.49 18.16 10.50
C ALA A 193 11.92 17.72 10.09
N ASP A 194 12.19 16.42 10.05
CA ASP A 194 13.48 15.84 9.66
C ASP A 194 13.56 15.47 8.16
N MET A 195 12.48 15.64 7.40
CA MET A 195 12.45 15.33 5.97
C MET A 195 13.14 16.40 5.11
N LEU A 196 13.48 16.05 3.87
CA LEU A 196 13.91 16.95 2.82
C LEU A 196 12.77 17.08 1.80
N LEU A 197 12.07 18.22 1.84
CA LEU A 197 10.88 18.52 1.07
C LEU A 197 11.10 19.86 0.36
N ASP A 198 11.82 19.81 -0.75
CA ASP A 198 12.17 20.91 -1.63
C ASP A 198 11.51 20.79 -3.01
#